data_AF-A0A930HGH1-F1
#
_entry.id   AF-A0A930HGH1-F1
#
_cell.length_a   1.000
_cell.length_b   1.000
_cell.length_c   1.000
_cell.angle_alpha   90.00
_cell.angle_beta   90.00
_cell.angle_gamma   90.00
#
_symmetry.space_group_name_H-M   'P 1'
#
loop_
_entity.id
_entity.type
_entity.pdbx_description
1 polymer ?
#
loop_
_entity_poly.entity_id
_entity_poly.type
_entity_poly.pdbx_seq_one_letter_code
_entity_poly.pdbx_strand_id
1 'polypeptide(L)'
;MNKKRIELLKTCRYYHGEEDSPFEERLSGCNSLDLRKELELKHWFWTYEQIWVGSHYSSKNYLQQIEEEGKQLNLENLLPKDNTPLSLKALLHNRHLKDGGTLESFKLLYKEYRQSK
;
A
#
# COMPACT_ATOMS: atom_id res chain seq x y z
N MET A 1 16.97 2.04 -15.63
CA MET A 1 16.11 1.70 -14.48
C MET A 1 16.74 0.54 -13.69
N ASN A 2 16.91 0.66 -12.38
CA ASN A 2 17.56 -0.35 -11.53
C ASN A 2 16.76 -1.67 -11.53
N LYS A 3 17.40 -2.83 -11.77
CA LYS A 3 16.74 -4.16 -11.77
C LYS A 3 15.91 -4.41 -10.52
N LYS A 4 16.42 -4.01 -9.35
CA LYS A 4 15.70 -4.11 -8.07
C LYS A 4 14.39 -3.33 -8.11
N ARG A 5 14.39 -2.12 -8.71
CA ARG A 5 13.20 -1.27 -8.79
C ARG A 5 12.12 -1.92 -9.64
N ILE A 6 12.51 -2.52 -10.76
CA ILE A 6 11.60 -3.22 -11.67
C ILE A 6 10.90 -4.38 -10.95
N GLU A 7 11.64 -5.20 -10.21
CA GLU A 7 11.04 -6.31 -9.46
C GLU A 7 10.09 -5.83 -8.35
N LEU A 8 10.43 -4.74 -7.67
CA LEU A 8 9.54 -4.14 -6.66
C LEU A 8 8.24 -3.63 -7.31
N LEU A 9 8.33 -2.91 -8.44
CA LEU A 9 7.15 -2.38 -9.13
C LEU A 9 6.20 -3.47 -9.65
N LYS A 10 6.70 -4.68 -9.97
CA LYS A 10 5.84 -5.82 -10.32
C LYS A 10 4.94 -6.29 -9.16
N THR A 11 5.37 -6.05 -7.91
CA THR A 11 4.57 -6.39 -6.73
C THR A 11 3.44 -5.39 -6.49
N CYS A 12 3.67 -4.12 -6.81
CA CYS A 12 2.71 -3.03 -6.71
C CYS A 12 1.48 -3.25 -7.62
N ARG A 13 0.36 -2.66 -7.22
CA ARG A 13 -0.93 -2.75 -7.92
C ARG A 13 -1.41 -1.40 -8.44
N TYR A 14 -1.00 -0.32 -7.79
CA TYR A 14 -1.42 1.04 -8.07
C TYR A 14 -0.22 1.90 -8.52
N TYR A 15 0.93 1.75 -7.86
CA TYR A 15 2.16 2.46 -8.23
C TYR A 15 2.96 1.69 -9.28
N HIS A 16 3.13 2.26 -10.47
CA HIS A 16 3.89 1.66 -11.58
C HIS A 16 5.16 2.41 -11.93
N GLY A 17 5.55 3.38 -11.08
CA GLY A 17 6.81 4.10 -11.21
C GLY A 17 6.65 5.55 -11.66
N GLU A 18 5.41 6.04 -11.72
CA GLU A 18 5.07 7.42 -12.00
C GLU A 18 5.72 8.38 -10.98
N GLU A 19 5.83 9.65 -11.36
CA GLU A 19 6.28 10.70 -10.46
C GLU A 19 5.10 11.20 -9.61
N ASP A 20 4.00 11.52 -10.28
CA ASP A 20 2.75 11.99 -9.69
C ASP A 20 1.66 10.91 -9.70
N SER A 21 0.70 11.04 -8.79
CA SER A 21 -0.40 10.09 -8.70
C SER A 21 -1.43 10.33 -9.82
N PRO A 22 -1.77 9.33 -10.65
CA PRO A 22 -2.80 9.49 -11.69
C PRO A 22 -4.22 9.64 -11.10
N PHE A 23 -4.37 9.44 -9.79
CA PHE A 23 -5.64 9.58 -9.08
C PHE A 23 -5.88 11.01 -8.57
N GLU A 24 -4.81 11.78 -8.32
CA GLU A 24 -4.89 13.13 -7.77
C GLU A 24 -5.53 14.11 -8.77
N GLU A 25 -5.10 14.05 -10.03
CA GLU A 25 -5.71 14.84 -11.11
C GLU A 25 -7.20 14.50 -11.25
N ARG A 26 -7.55 13.22 -11.19
CA ARG A 26 -8.95 12.75 -11.29
C ARG A 26 -9.81 13.18 -10.09
N LEU A 27 -9.23 13.29 -8.91
CA LEU A 27 -9.92 13.77 -7.71
C LEU A 27 -10.34 15.24 -7.85
N SER A 28 -9.49 16.07 -8.46
CA SER A 28 -9.75 17.50 -8.64
C SER A 28 -11.02 17.80 -9.46
N GLY A 29 -11.30 16.97 -10.48
CA GLY A 29 -12.47 17.09 -11.33
C GLY A 29 -13.68 16.22 -10.91
N CYS A 30 -13.59 15.50 -9.79
CA CYS A 30 -14.61 14.53 -9.40
C CYS A 30 -15.79 15.19 -8.66
N ASN A 31 -16.98 15.12 -9.26
CA ASN A 31 -18.23 15.61 -8.69
C ASN A 31 -19.11 14.52 -8.05
N SER A 32 -18.75 13.24 -8.21
CA SER A 32 -19.49 12.11 -7.61
C SER A 32 -18.86 11.72 -6.28
N LEU A 33 -19.66 11.67 -5.21
CA LEU A 33 -19.18 11.30 -3.88
C LEU A 33 -18.62 9.88 -3.84
N ASP A 34 -19.29 8.92 -4.48
CA ASP A 34 -18.86 7.52 -4.48
C ASP A 34 -17.58 7.34 -5.27
N LEU A 35 -17.48 7.98 -6.43
CA LEU A 35 -16.25 7.97 -7.24
C LEU A 35 -15.11 8.67 -6.50
N ARG A 36 -15.37 9.77 -5.78
CA ARG A 36 -14.36 10.45 -4.98
C ARG A 36 -13.78 9.50 -3.92
N LYS A 37 -14.62 8.81 -3.15
CA LYS A 37 -14.17 7.83 -2.14
C LYS A 37 -13.32 6.73 -2.75
N GLU A 38 -13.72 6.20 -3.91
CA GLU A 38 -12.95 5.19 -4.62
C GLU A 38 -11.57 5.73 -5.04
N LEU A 39 -11.52 6.94 -5.62
CA LEU A 39 -10.28 7.57 -6.06
C LEU A 39 -9.36 7.92 -4.89
N GLU A 40 -9.90 8.41 -3.77
CA GLU A 40 -9.16 8.67 -2.53
C GLU A 40 -8.49 7.39 -2.02
N LEU A 41 -9.23 6.28 -2.03
CA LEU A 41 -8.71 4.97 -1.62
C LEU A 41 -7.59 4.47 -2.55
N LYS A 42 -7.79 4.60 -3.87
CA LYS A 42 -6.77 4.23 -4.87
C LYS A 42 -5.52 5.09 -4.76
N HIS A 43 -5.69 6.39 -4.54
CA HIS A 43 -4.60 7.32 -4.27
C HIS A 43 -3.84 6.94 -3.00
N TRP A 44 -4.55 6.60 -1.92
CA TRP A 44 -3.95 6.14 -0.67
C TRP A 44 -3.07 4.90 -0.89
N PHE A 45 -3.56 3.89 -1.61
CA PHE A 45 -2.75 2.71 -1.95
C PHE A 45 -1.54 3.04 -2.82
N TRP A 46 -1.72 3.87 -3.85
CA TRP A 46 -0.65 4.34 -4.72
C TRP A 46 0.47 4.99 -3.91
N THR A 47 0.12 5.91 -2.99
CA THR A 47 1.06 6.65 -2.16
C THR A 47 1.90 5.71 -1.28
N TYR A 48 1.27 4.72 -0.64
CA TYR A 48 2.02 3.80 0.22
C TYR A 48 2.84 2.77 -0.54
N GLU A 49 2.43 2.38 -1.74
CA GLU A 49 3.29 1.59 -2.62
C GLU A 49 4.52 2.39 -3.09
N GLN A 50 4.34 3.67 -3.47
CA GLN A 50 5.45 4.57 -3.81
C GLN A 50 6.43 4.72 -2.64
N ILE A 51 5.93 4.97 -1.43
CA ILE A 51 6.73 5.06 -0.20
C ILE A 51 7.46 3.74 0.06
N TRP A 52 6.80 2.60 -0.09
CA TRP A 52 7.42 1.29 0.12
C TRP A 52 8.55 1.03 -0.87
N VAL A 53 8.34 1.31 -2.17
CA VAL A 53 9.39 1.20 -3.19
C VAL A 53 10.55 2.14 -2.87
N GLY A 54 10.27 3.40 -2.55
CA GLY A 54 11.29 4.40 -2.20
C GLY A 54 12.11 4.03 -0.95
N SER A 55 11.45 3.43 0.04
CA SER A 55 12.07 3.02 1.31
C SER A 55 13.15 1.94 1.13
N HIS A 56 13.14 1.18 0.04
CA HIS A 56 14.21 0.23 -0.30
C HIS A 56 15.54 0.90 -0.67
N TYR A 57 15.55 2.22 -0.85
CA TYR A 57 16.70 3.02 -1.27
C TYR A 57 17.10 4.09 -0.25
N SER A 58 16.15 4.58 0.56
CA SER A 58 16.37 5.72 1.47
C SER A 58 16.73 5.34 2.90
N SER A 59 16.37 4.15 3.40
CA SER A 59 16.63 3.75 4.79
C SER A 59 16.93 2.27 4.92
N LYS A 60 18.10 1.92 5.47
CA LYS A 60 18.50 0.51 5.66
C LYS A 60 17.59 -0.25 6.63
N ASN A 61 16.97 0.44 7.59
CA ASN A 61 16.31 -0.23 8.72
C ASN A 61 14.80 -0.02 8.80
N TYR A 62 14.22 0.96 8.09
CA TYR A 62 12.79 1.26 8.22
C TYR A 62 11.90 0.09 7.79
N LEU A 63 12.14 -0.47 6.61
CA LEU A 63 11.34 -1.61 6.13
C LEU A 63 11.55 -2.87 6.96
N GLN A 64 12.74 -3.05 7.53
CA GLN A 64 13.02 -4.17 8.43
C GLN A 64 12.20 -4.07 9.72
N GLN A 65 12.12 -2.88 10.31
CA GLN A 65 11.30 -2.63 11.50
C GLN A 65 9.80 -2.86 11.20
N ILE A 66 9.32 -2.30 10.08
CA ILE A 66 7.93 -2.50 9.65
C ILE A 66 7.61 -3.98 9.40
N GLU A 67 8.53 -4.72 8.77
CA GLU A 67 8.34 -6.16 8.56
C GLU A 67 8.29 -6.94 9.88
N GLU A 68 9.13 -6.58 10.85
CA GLU A 68 9.15 -7.20 12.18
C GLU A 68 7.85 -6.94 12.94
N GLU A 69 7.30 -5.72 12.89
CA GLU A 69 5.96 -5.41 13.41
C GLU A 69 4.90 -6.33 12.77
N GLY A 70 4.99 -6.54 11.45
CA GLY A 70 4.09 -7.45 10.73
C GLY A 70 4.16 -8.89 11.21
N LYS A 71 5.36 -9.38 11.54
CA LYS A 71 5.59 -10.74 12.10
C LYS A 71 5.02 -10.85 13.51
N GLN A 72 5.29 -9.88 14.38
CA GLN A 72 4.76 -9.86 15.75
C GLN A 72 3.24 -9.86 15.79
N LEU A 73 2.61 -9.19 14.83
CA LEU A 73 1.16 -9.16 14.65
C LEU A 73 0.61 -10.37 13.89
N ASN A 74 1.48 -11.28 13.42
CA ASN A 74 1.10 -12.48 12.68
C ASN A 74 0.30 -12.18 11.38
N LEU A 75 0.59 -11.04 10.73
CA LEU A 75 -0.18 -10.58 9.56
C LEU A 75 -0.14 -11.57 8.38
N GLU A 76 0.94 -12.33 8.24
CA GLU A 76 1.09 -13.37 7.23
C GLU A 76 0.06 -14.51 7.31
N ASN A 77 -0.44 -14.78 8.52
CA ASN A 77 -1.46 -15.80 8.76
C ASN A 77 -2.88 -15.20 8.87
N LEU A 78 -2.97 -13.94 9.30
CA LEU A 78 -4.25 -13.23 9.42
C LEU A 78 -4.77 -12.66 8.10
N LEU A 79 -3.85 -12.39 7.17
CA LEU A 79 -4.17 -11.91 5.83
C LEU A 79 -4.01 -13.05 4.83
N PRO A 80 -4.69 -12.98 3.69
CA PRO A 80 -4.59 -14.04 2.69
C PRO A 80 -3.17 -14.19 2.15
N LYS A 81 -2.82 -15.44 1.84
CA LYS A 81 -1.58 -15.80 1.16
C LYS A 81 -1.65 -15.30 -0.28
N ASP A 82 -0.87 -14.28 -0.58
CA ASP A 82 -0.73 -13.66 -1.89
C ASP A 82 0.73 -13.23 -2.09
N ASN A 83 1.05 -12.70 -3.27
CA ASN A 83 2.40 -12.28 -3.62
C ASN A 83 2.76 -10.89 -3.05
N THR A 84 1.96 -10.32 -2.15
CA THR A 84 2.25 -9.03 -1.53
C THR A 84 3.30 -9.25 -0.43
N PRO A 85 4.45 -8.55 -0.45
CA PRO A 85 5.47 -8.69 0.58
C PRO A 85 4.96 -8.32 1.98
N LEU A 86 5.43 -9.01 3.02
CA LEU A 86 5.00 -8.76 4.40
C LEU A 86 5.28 -7.31 4.84
N SER A 87 6.43 -6.74 4.45
CA SER A 87 6.76 -5.34 4.72
C SER A 87 5.75 -4.35 4.12
N LEU A 88 5.15 -4.67 2.96
CA LEU A 88 4.09 -3.86 2.36
C LEU A 88 2.77 -4.04 3.12
N LYS A 89 2.38 -5.29 3.44
CA LYS A 89 1.18 -5.55 4.27
C LYS A 89 1.27 -4.82 5.61
N ALA A 90 2.41 -4.89 6.26
CA ALA A 90 2.68 -4.25 7.54
C ALA A 90 2.69 -2.73 7.43
N LEU A 91 3.24 -2.16 6.35
CA LEU A 91 3.17 -0.72 6.11
C LEU A 91 1.73 -0.24 6.00
N LEU A 92 0.91 -0.89 5.16
CA LEU A 92 -0.50 -0.53 4.99
C LEU A 92 -1.26 -0.67 6.32
N HIS A 93 -1.00 -1.74 7.08
CA HIS A 93 -1.61 -1.95 8.39
C HIS A 93 -1.21 -0.86 9.41
N ASN A 94 0.09 -0.55 9.52
CA ASN A 94 0.61 0.49 10.41
C ASN A 94 -0.05 1.84 10.14
N ARG A 95 -0.26 2.17 8.86
CA ARG A 95 -0.90 3.42 8.44
C ARG A 95 -2.39 3.43 8.72
N HIS A 96 -3.08 2.34 8.39
CA HIS A 96 -4.49 2.18 8.73
C HIS A 96 -4.75 2.33 10.23
N LEU A 97 -3.89 1.75 11.09
CA LEU A 97 -3.99 1.93 12.54
C LEU A 97 -3.77 3.38 12.98
N LYS A 98 -2.80 4.09 12.38
CA LYS A 98 -2.56 5.51 12.68
C LYS A 98 -3.73 6.41 12.29
N ASP A 99 -4.49 6.01 11.27
CA ASP A 99 -5.71 6.71 10.83
C ASP A 99 -6.94 6.33 11.70
N GLY A 100 -6.74 5.64 12.83
CA GLY A 100 -7.81 5.22 13.75
C GLY A 100 -8.45 3.88 13.42
N GLY A 101 -7.87 3.15 12.48
CA GLY A 101 -8.32 1.83 12.08
C GLY A 101 -8.06 0.73 13.12
N THR A 102 -8.59 -0.45 12.83
CA THR A 102 -8.44 -1.69 13.61
C THR A 102 -7.96 -2.83 12.70
N LEU A 103 -7.50 -3.94 13.27
CA LEU A 103 -7.14 -5.11 12.49
C LEU A 103 -8.31 -5.64 11.64
N GLU A 104 -9.54 -5.62 12.17
CA GLU A 104 -10.72 -6.11 11.43
C GLU A 104 -11.09 -5.18 10.27
N SER A 105 -11.08 -3.86 10.49
CA SER A 105 -11.27 -2.90 9.39
C SER A 105 -10.11 -2.94 8.39
N PHE A 106 -8.89 -3.26 8.83
CA PHE A 106 -7.76 -3.47 7.93
C PHE A 106 -7.95 -4.70 7.04
N LYS A 107 -8.50 -5.81 7.54
CA LYS A 107 -8.81 -6.98 6.70
C LYS A 107 -9.78 -6.62 5.58
N LEU A 108 -10.77 -5.75 5.85
CA LEU A 108 -11.68 -5.22 4.85
C LEU A 108 -10.94 -4.34 3.84
N LEU A 109 -10.14 -3.38 4.32
CA LEU A 109 -9.31 -2.52 3.46
C LEU A 109 -8.38 -3.36 2.56
N TYR A 110 -7.75 -4.39 3.11
CA TYR A 110 -6.83 -5.27 2.39
C TYR A 110 -7.56 -6.16 1.38
N LYS A 111 -8.85 -6.45 1.60
CA LYS A 111 -9.69 -7.09 0.59
C LYS A 111 -9.89 -6.17 -0.61
N GLU A 112 -10.16 -4.88 -0.39
CA GLU A 112 -10.28 -3.89 -1.47
C GLU A 112 -8.95 -3.69 -2.21
N TYR A 113 -7.85 -3.61 -1.47
CA TYR A 113 -6.50 -3.51 -2.04
C TYR A 113 -6.21 -4.59 -3.10
N ARG A 114 -6.70 -5.81 -2.90
CA ARG A 114 -6.41 -6.95 -3.77
C ARG A 114 -7.28 -7.05 -5.02
N GLN A 115 -8.41 -6.35 -5.07
CA GLN A 115 -9.35 -6.43 -6.20
C GLN A 115 -8.86 -5.69 -7.46
N SER A 116 -7.74 -4.97 -7.39
CA SER A 116 -7.21 -4.17 -8.51
C SER A 116 -6.23 -4.89 -9.45
N LYS A 117 -6.03 -6.21 -9.32
CA LYS A 117 -5.30 -7.02 -10.32
C LYS A 117 -6.22 -8.01 -11.00
#